data_AF-A0A2V8M1Y3-F1
#
_entry.id   AF-A0A2V8M1Y3-F1
#
_cell.length_a   1.000
_cell.length_b   1.000
_cell.length_c   1.000
_cell.angle_alpha   90.00
_cell.angle_beta   90.00
_cell.angle_gamma   90.00
#
_symmetry.space_group_name_H-M   'P 1'
#
loop_
_entity.id
_entity.type
_entity.pdbx_description
1 polymer ?
#
loop_
_entity_poly.entity_id
_entity_poly.type
_entity_poly.pdbx_seq_one_letter_code
_entity_poly.pdbx_strand_id
1 'polypeptide(L)'
;MPIIDSILMELDQEAATTRRVLERVPEASLTWKPHAKSMSLGQLALHVASTPGQVAEIVTSDSYDVPEFTQPAAKTSAELLSTLDSGIASAKRILGKMDDAFLQRSWSLQRGNQVLFSAPRVGVIRTILL
;
A
#
# COMPACT_ATOMS: atom_id res chain seq x y z
N MET A 1 -3.44 -4.44 -24.51
CA MET A 1 -2.93 -3.60 -23.42
C MET A 1 -2.43 -4.55 -22.35
N PRO A 2 -1.12 -4.54 -22.00
CA PRO A 2 -0.58 -5.23 -20.83
C PRO A 2 -1.48 -5.04 -19.60
N ILE A 3 -1.60 -6.06 -18.76
CA ILE A 3 -2.42 -6.01 -17.53
C ILE A 3 -1.96 -4.84 -16.65
N ILE A 4 -0.64 -4.62 -16.61
CA ILE A 4 -0.05 -3.59 -15.78
C ILE A 4 -0.51 -2.18 -16.13
N ASP A 5 -0.76 -1.88 -17.40
CA ASP A 5 -1.22 -0.55 -17.81
C ASP A 5 -2.58 -0.21 -17.19
N SER A 6 -3.48 -1.21 -17.09
CA SER A 6 -4.77 -1.01 -16.42
C SER A 6 -4.61 -0.75 -14.92
N ILE A 7 -3.70 -1.47 -14.25
CA ILE A 7 -3.42 -1.28 -12.82
C ILE A 7 -2.82 0.11 -12.57
N LEU A 8 -1.92 0.58 -13.42
CA LEU A 8 -1.32 1.90 -13.27
C LEU A 8 -2.35 3.02 -13.49
N MET A 9 -3.30 2.81 -14.41
CA MET A 9 -4.41 3.73 -14.61
C MET A 9 -5.38 3.74 -13.42
N GLU A 10 -5.73 2.57 -12.88
CA GLU A 10 -6.53 2.42 -11.65
C GLU A 10 -5.83 3.12 -10.48
N LEU A 11 -4.52 2.93 -10.31
CA LEU A 11 -3.71 3.59 -9.28
C LEU A 11 -3.77 5.11 -9.39
N ASP A 12 -3.68 5.66 -10.60
CA ASP A 12 -3.75 7.11 -10.81
C ASP A 12 -5.12 7.69 -10.42
N GLN A 13 -6.19 6.96 -10.71
CA GLN A 13 -7.55 7.38 -10.35
C GLN A 13 -7.75 7.34 -8.83
N GLU A 14 -7.37 6.25 -8.17
CA GLU A 14 -7.53 6.08 -6.72
C GLU A 14 -6.60 6.99 -5.91
N ALA A 15 -5.37 7.23 -6.42
CA ALA A 15 -4.42 8.14 -5.80
C ALA A 15 -4.98 9.58 -5.68
N ALA A 16 -5.71 10.06 -6.70
CA ALA A 16 -6.32 11.39 -6.66
C ALA A 16 -7.38 11.50 -5.56
N THR A 17 -8.17 10.45 -5.34
CA THR A 17 -9.15 10.41 -4.24
C THR A 17 -8.46 10.30 -2.89
N THR A 18 -7.49 9.41 -2.76
CA THR A 18 -6.70 9.22 -1.53
C THR A 18 -6.00 10.51 -1.11
N ARG A 19 -5.37 11.22 -2.04
CA ARG A 19 -4.76 12.53 -1.79
C ARG A 19 -5.76 13.51 -1.18
N ARG A 20 -6.94 13.67 -1.78
CA ARG A 20 -7.98 14.60 -1.28
C ARG A 20 -8.42 14.26 0.14
N VAL A 21 -8.45 12.99 0.50
CA VAL A 21 -8.77 12.54 1.87
C VAL A 21 -7.63 12.87 2.83
N LEU A 22 -6.38 12.57 2.47
CA LEU A 22 -5.22 12.85 3.31
C LEU A 22 -4.99 14.36 3.53
N GLU A 23 -5.27 15.21 2.54
CA GLU A 23 -5.23 16.67 2.67
C GLU A 23 -6.18 17.21 3.76
N ARG A 24 -7.23 16.46 4.11
CA ARG A 24 -8.22 16.84 5.12
C ARG A 24 -7.92 16.28 6.50
N VAL A 25 -6.84 15.51 6.66
CA VAL A 25 -6.44 14.98 7.97
C VAL A 25 -5.89 16.15 8.81
N PRO A 26 -6.57 16.53 9.91
CA PRO A 26 -6.13 17.65 10.72
C PRO A 26 -4.94 17.21 11.57
N GLU A 27 -3.83 17.94 11.45
CA GLU A 27 -2.58 17.64 12.16
C GLU A 27 -2.78 17.54 13.68
N ALA A 28 -3.61 18.43 14.24
CA ALA A 28 -3.96 18.45 15.66
C ALA A 28 -4.67 17.17 16.15
N SER A 29 -5.16 16.31 15.25
CA SER A 29 -5.83 15.05 15.59
C SER A 29 -5.02 13.81 15.24
N LEU A 30 -3.74 13.92 14.85
CA LEU A 30 -2.92 12.74 14.50
C LEU A 30 -2.78 11.73 15.65
N THR A 31 -2.88 12.19 16.91
CA THR A 31 -2.84 11.33 18.11
C THR A 31 -4.22 10.83 18.53
N TRP A 32 -5.30 11.33 17.92
CA TRP A 32 -6.66 10.93 18.26
C TRP A 32 -6.89 9.45 17.98
N LYS A 33 -7.59 8.79 18.90
CA LYS A 33 -7.98 7.39 18.82
C LYS A 33 -9.48 7.26 19.07
N PRO A 34 -10.23 6.48 18.27
CA PRO A 34 -11.63 6.19 18.58
C PRO A 34 -11.75 5.32 19.84
N HIS A 35 -10.75 4.49 20.13
CA HIS A 35 -10.67 3.65 21.31
C HIS A 35 -9.21 3.38 21.69
N ALA A 36 -8.90 3.15 22.97
CA ALA A 36 -7.52 2.97 23.46
C ALA A 36 -6.75 1.83 22.76
N LYS A 37 -7.46 0.77 22.36
CA LYS A 37 -6.90 -0.39 21.63
C LYS A 37 -6.68 -0.13 20.13
N SER A 38 -7.21 0.95 19.58
CA SER A 38 -7.12 1.26 18.15
C SER A 38 -5.81 1.99 17.82
N MET A 39 -5.42 1.93 16.54
CA MET A 39 -4.41 2.82 15.97
C MET A 39 -4.90 4.27 16.01
N SER A 40 -3.99 5.23 16.12
CA SER A 40 -4.33 6.65 16.01
C SER A 40 -4.65 7.03 14.57
N LEU A 41 -5.32 8.18 14.38
CA LEU A 41 -5.58 8.73 13.06
C LEU A 41 -4.29 8.90 12.25
N GLY A 42 -3.20 9.38 12.86
CA GLY A 42 -1.91 9.53 12.21
C GLY A 42 -1.23 8.21 11.83
N GLN A 43 -1.46 7.13 12.59
CA GLN A 43 -1.00 5.79 12.21
C GLN A 43 -1.76 5.26 10.99
N LEU A 44 -3.09 5.38 11.01
CA LEU A 44 -3.95 4.92 9.91
C LEU A 44 -3.72 5.73 8.63
N ALA A 45 -3.62 7.06 8.75
CA ALA A 45 -3.36 7.93 7.61
C ALA A 45 -1.98 7.65 6.99
N LEU A 46 -0.95 7.45 7.81
CA LEU A 46 0.38 7.11 7.30
C LEU A 46 0.41 5.72 6.67
N HIS A 47 -0.34 4.76 7.24
CA HIS A 47 -0.48 3.43 6.66
C HIS A 47 -1.00 3.52 5.23
N VAL A 48 -2.16 4.18 5.04
CA VAL A 48 -2.77 4.42 3.72
C VAL A 48 -1.82 5.13 2.77
N ALA A 49 -1.14 6.19 3.23
CA ALA A 49 -0.18 6.94 2.40
C ALA A 49 0.98 6.06 1.91
N SER A 50 1.44 5.11 2.72
CA SER A 50 2.58 4.26 2.42
C SER A 50 2.25 3.01 1.59
N THR A 51 0.96 2.59 1.56
CA THR A 51 0.51 1.36 0.90
C THR A 51 0.99 1.23 -0.56
N PRO A 52 0.94 2.27 -1.42
CA PRO A 52 1.36 2.12 -2.81
C PRO A 52 2.80 1.65 -2.99
N GLY A 53 3.73 2.28 -2.28
CA GLY A 53 5.13 1.89 -2.35
C GLY A 53 5.37 0.51 -1.73
N GLN A 54 4.77 0.25 -0.55
CA GLN A 54 4.99 -1.00 0.18
C GLN A 54 4.46 -2.21 -0.57
N VAL A 55 3.23 -2.15 -1.10
CA VAL A 55 2.65 -3.28 -1.86
C VAL A 55 3.46 -3.55 -3.11
N ALA A 56 3.89 -2.51 -3.83
CA ALA A 56 4.69 -2.66 -5.03
C ALA A 56 6.03 -3.37 -4.77
N GLU A 57 6.71 -3.05 -3.67
CA GLU A 57 7.94 -3.74 -3.24
C GLU A 57 7.64 -5.18 -2.76
N ILE A 58 6.58 -5.39 -1.99
CA ILE A 58 6.24 -6.72 -1.43
C ILE A 58 5.98 -7.77 -2.53
N VAL A 59 5.35 -7.37 -3.64
CA VAL A 59 4.98 -8.29 -4.73
C VAL A 59 6.11 -8.59 -5.71
N THR A 60 7.30 -7.99 -5.55
CA THR A 60 8.49 -8.34 -6.36
C THR A 60 9.02 -9.73 -6.03
N SER A 61 8.78 -10.22 -4.82
CA SER A 61 9.14 -11.57 -4.37
C SER A 61 8.02 -12.58 -4.65
N ASP A 62 8.27 -13.88 -4.49
CA ASP A 62 7.23 -14.94 -4.59
C ASP A 62 6.40 -15.07 -3.32
N SER A 63 6.92 -14.62 -2.19
CA SER A 63 6.20 -14.63 -0.93
C SER A 63 6.60 -13.46 -0.03
N TYR A 64 5.77 -13.22 0.98
CA TYR A 64 6.04 -12.27 2.05
C TYR A 64 5.74 -12.92 3.40
N ASP A 65 6.72 -12.88 4.29
CA ASP A 65 6.56 -13.32 5.66
C ASP A 65 6.02 -12.16 6.50
N VAL A 66 4.90 -12.38 7.20
CA VAL A 66 4.25 -11.36 8.02
C VAL A 66 5.18 -10.98 9.18
N PRO A 67 5.70 -9.74 9.22
CA PRO A 67 6.58 -9.31 10.30
C PRO A 67 5.76 -9.04 11.57
N GLU A 68 6.47 -8.88 12.70
CA GLU A 68 5.91 -8.14 13.82
C GLU A 68 5.67 -6.69 13.39
N PHE A 69 4.41 -6.36 13.18
CA PHE A 69 4.01 -5.09 12.58
C PHE A 69 3.80 -4.00 13.62
N THR A 70 4.59 -2.94 13.53
CA THR A 70 4.37 -1.70 14.26
C THR A 70 4.17 -0.56 13.27
N GLN A 71 2.95 -0.02 13.21
CA GLN A 71 2.64 1.08 12.30
C GLN A 71 3.19 2.41 12.86
N PRO A 72 4.11 3.08 12.17
CA PRO A 72 4.54 4.42 12.55
C PRO A 72 3.36 5.41 12.47
N ALA A 73 3.39 6.43 13.32
CA ALA A 73 2.47 7.56 13.26
C ALA A 73 3.10 8.70 12.48
N ALA A 74 2.33 9.35 11.60
CA ALA A 74 2.77 10.61 11.00
C ALA A 74 2.98 11.68 12.08
N LYS A 75 4.02 12.49 11.88
CA LYS A 75 4.38 13.63 12.72
C LYS A 75 3.72 14.91 12.25
N THR A 76 3.45 15.02 10.94
CA THR A 76 2.82 16.20 10.33
C THR A 76 1.87 15.79 9.21
N SER A 77 0.90 16.64 8.87
CA SER A 77 0.04 16.40 7.70
C SER A 77 0.83 16.45 6.38
N ALA A 78 1.92 17.23 6.32
CA ALA A 78 2.80 17.30 5.16
C ALA A 78 3.50 15.96 4.88
N GLU A 79 3.89 15.23 5.93
CA GLU A 79 4.52 13.91 5.83
C GLU A 79 3.61 12.91 5.11
N LEU A 80 2.29 12.97 5.34
CA LEU A 80 1.31 12.11 4.69
C LEU A 80 1.34 12.28 3.17
N LEU A 81 1.32 13.52 2.69
CA LEU A 81 1.32 13.83 1.26
C LEU A 81 2.64 13.47 0.61
N SER A 82 3.78 13.77 1.24
CA SER A 82 5.09 13.37 0.73
C SER A 82 5.27 11.84 0.68
N THR A 83 4.71 11.12 1.65
CA THR A 83 4.75 9.66 1.70
C THR A 83 3.90 9.07 0.58
N LEU A 84 2.69 9.59 0.35
CA LEU A 84 1.84 9.16 -0.75
C LEU A 84 2.54 9.38 -2.10
N ASP A 85 3.15 10.55 -2.31
CA ASP A 85 3.77 10.91 -3.59
C ASP A 85 4.97 10.04 -3.93
N SER A 86 5.85 9.84 -2.95
CA SER A 86 6.97 8.91 -3.09
C SER A 86 6.52 7.46 -3.26
N GLY A 87 5.44 7.06 -2.59
CA GLY A 87 4.82 5.75 -2.70
C GLY A 87 4.27 5.48 -4.10
N ILE A 88 3.50 6.41 -4.67
CA ILE A 88 2.94 6.32 -6.04
C ILE A 88 4.07 6.28 -7.07
N ALA A 89 5.06 7.17 -6.95
CA ALA A 89 6.20 7.19 -7.88
C ALA A 89 6.96 5.86 -7.85
N SER A 90 7.17 5.29 -6.67
CA SER A 90 7.80 3.98 -6.50
C SER A 90 6.94 2.87 -7.10
N ALA A 91 5.65 2.86 -6.81
CA ALA A 91 4.70 1.88 -7.35
C ALA A 91 4.72 1.87 -8.88
N LYS A 92 4.61 3.04 -9.53
CA LYS A 92 4.68 3.15 -10.99
C LYS A 92 6.00 2.61 -11.55
N ARG A 93 7.13 2.97 -10.93
CA ARG A 93 8.47 2.53 -11.34
C ARG A 93 8.66 1.01 -11.23
N ILE A 94 8.14 0.39 -10.17
CA ILE A 94 8.31 -1.03 -9.88
C ILE A 94 7.32 -1.86 -10.69
N LEU A 95 6.04 -1.55 -10.54
CA LEU A 95 4.95 -2.27 -11.18
C LEU A 95 5.06 -2.17 -12.69
N GLY A 96 5.36 -1.00 -13.25
CA GLY A 96 5.50 -0.79 -14.70
C GLY A 96 6.59 -1.60 -15.41
N LYS A 97 7.40 -2.37 -14.66
CA LYS A 97 8.38 -3.32 -15.22
C LYS A 97 7.92 -4.77 -15.23
N MET A 98 6.75 -5.06 -14.64
CA MET A 98 6.22 -6.41 -14.54
C MET A 98 5.48 -6.79 -15.83
N ASP A 99 5.81 -7.96 -16.37
CA ASP A 99 5.09 -8.53 -17.50
C ASP A 99 3.87 -9.35 -17.03
N ASP A 100 2.98 -9.66 -17.98
CA ASP A 100 1.75 -10.40 -17.69
C ASP A 100 2.04 -11.81 -17.12
N ALA A 101 3.13 -12.45 -17.54
CA ALA A 101 3.50 -13.76 -17.03
C ALA A 101 3.88 -13.72 -15.55
N PHE A 102 4.65 -12.71 -15.14
CA PHE A 102 5.00 -12.46 -13.74
C PHE A 102 3.75 -12.15 -12.90
N LEU A 103 2.86 -11.29 -13.42
CA LEU A 103 1.61 -10.91 -12.74
C LEU A 103 0.65 -12.09 -12.54
N GLN A 104 0.68 -13.10 -13.40
CA GLN A 104 -0.15 -14.31 -13.28
C GLN A 104 0.46 -15.37 -12.36
N ARG A 105 1.74 -15.27 -11.99
CA ARG A 105 2.36 -16.23 -11.05
C ARG A 105 1.76 -16.08 -9.66
N SER A 106 1.64 -17.22 -8.98
CA SER A 106 1.22 -17.28 -7.59
C SER A 106 2.18 -16.48 -6.70
N TRP A 107 1.61 -15.76 -5.74
CA TRP A 107 2.29 -15.09 -4.65
C TRP A 107 1.66 -15.53 -3.33
N SER A 108 2.47 -15.70 -2.30
CA SER A 108 2.02 -16.24 -1.01
C SER A 108 2.29 -15.30 0.17
N LEU A 109 1.29 -15.11 1.02
CA LEU A 109 1.49 -14.57 2.36
C LEU A 109 1.75 -15.73 3.32
N GLN A 110 2.79 -15.64 4.13
CA GLN A 110 3.17 -16.68 5.09
C GLN A 110 3.51 -16.10 6.46
N ARG A 111 3.55 -16.96 7.47
CA ARG A 111 4.07 -16.65 8.81
C ARG A 111 5.00 -17.80 9.21
N GLY A 112 6.31 -17.57 9.10
CA GLY A 112 7.29 -18.64 9.18
C GLY A 112 6.98 -19.73 8.16
N ASN A 113 6.79 -20.98 8.63
CA ASN A 113 6.56 -22.13 7.76
C ASN A 113 5.10 -22.34 7.34
N GLN A 114 4.17 -21.49 7.81
CA GLN A 114 2.75 -21.61 7.48
C GLN A 114 2.35 -20.63 6.38
N VAL A 115 1.89 -21.16 5.24
CA VAL A 115 1.23 -20.35 4.20
C VAL A 115 -0.17 -19.97 4.70
N LEU A 116 -0.44 -18.66 4.76
CA LEU A 116 -1.74 -18.11 5.17
C LEU A 116 -2.70 -18.03 3.98
N PHE A 117 -2.22 -17.55 2.83
CA PHE A 117 -2.95 -17.61 1.57
C PHE A 117 -2.00 -17.50 0.37
N SER A 118 -2.49 -17.94 -0.80
CA SER A 118 -1.83 -17.75 -2.09
C SER A 118 -2.82 -17.29 -3.14
N ALA A 119 -2.41 -16.36 -4.01
CA ALA A 119 -3.20 -15.88 -5.13
C ALA A 119 -2.29 -15.39 -6.26
N PRO A 120 -2.77 -15.27 -7.52
CA PRO A 120 -2.03 -14.57 -8.56
C PRO A 120 -1.66 -13.15 -8.12
N ARG A 121 -0.43 -12.69 -8.40
CA ARG A 121 0.05 -11.34 -8.00
C ARG A 121 -0.89 -10.23 -8.43
N VAL A 122 -1.44 -10.31 -9.64
CA VAL A 122 -2.41 -9.34 -10.15
C VAL A 122 -3.61 -9.17 -9.21
N GLY A 123 -4.11 -10.28 -8.64
CA GLY A 123 -5.23 -10.25 -7.70
C GLY A 123 -4.84 -9.60 -6.36
N VAL A 124 -3.64 -9.91 -5.87
CA VAL A 124 -3.08 -9.32 -4.64
C VAL A 124 -2.90 -7.81 -4.80
N ILE A 125 -2.28 -7.38 -5.89
CA ILE A 125 -2.08 -5.96 -6.21
C ILE A 125 -3.43 -5.27 -6.24
N ARG A 126 -4.39 -5.73 -7.04
CA ARG A 126 -5.71 -5.08 -7.13
C ARG A 126 -6.48 -5.06 -5.82
N THR A 127 -6.38 -6.08 -4.98
CA THR A 127 -7.20 -6.16 -3.75
C THR A 127 -6.63 -5.31 -2.61
N ILE A 128 -5.32 -5.15 -2.56
CA ILE A 128 -4.64 -4.47 -1.43
C ILE A 128 -4.27 -3.03 -1.79
N LEU A 129 -3.96 -2.76 -3.06
CA LEU A 129 -3.52 -1.44 -3.52
C LEU A 129 -4.67 -0.55 -4.01
N LEU A 130 -5.73 -1.14 -4.59
CA LEU A 130 -6.79 -0.43 -5.32
C LEU A 130 -8.15 -0.68 -4.67
#